data_AF-A0A0R3LC83-F1
#
_entry.id   AF-A0A0R3LC83-F1
#
_cell.length_a   1.000
_cell.length_b   1.000
_cell.length_c   1.000
_cell.angle_alpha   90.00
_cell.angle_beta   90.00
_cell.angle_gamma   90.00
#
_symmetry.space_group_name_H-M   'P 1'
#
loop_
_entity.id
_entity.type
_entity.pdbx_description
1 polymer ?
#
loop_
_entity_poly.entity_id
_entity_poly.type
_entity_poly.pdbx_seq_one_letter_code
_entity_poly.pdbx_strand_id
1 'polypeptide(L)' 'MGQQLKGWRTASAQRLWLSMLIDTMEEISRPERRAVPCDGQALAALRAQLARPASARAPYASSYSLRN' A
#
# COMPACT_ATOMS: atom_id res chain seq x y z
N MET A 1 -10.53 -0.67 15.72
CA MET A 1 -9.87 -1.40 14.62
C MET A 1 -8.40 -1.84 14.92
N GLY A 2 -7.92 -1.85 16.17
CA GLY A 2 -6.49 -2.14 16.47
C GLY A 2 -6.15 -3.58 16.90
N GLN A 3 -7.14 -4.46 17.06
CA GLN A 3 -6.92 -5.81 17.62
C GLN A 3 -6.55 -6.85 16.55
N GLN A 4 -7.04 -6.70 15.30
CA GLN A 4 -6.63 -7.54 14.17
C GLN A 4 -5.12 -7.47 13.90
N LEU A 5 -4.50 -6.30 14.18
CA LEU A 5 -3.07 -6.05 13.98
C LEU A 5 -2.16 -6.77 15.00
N LYS A 6 -2.69 -7.46 16.02
CA LYS A 6 -1.85 -8.27 16.91
C LYS A 6 -1.85 -9.75 16.50
N GLY A 7 -2.94 -10.26 15.94
CA GLY A 7 -3.08 -11.65 15.49
C GLY A 7 -2.16 -12.03 14.31
N TRP A 8 -1.93 -11.10 13.37
CA TRP A 8 -1.05 -11.34 12.22
C TRP A 8 0.44 -11.43 12.56
N ARG A 9 0.86 -11.05 13.78
CA ARG A 9 2.29 -11.06 14.17
C ARG A 9 2.82 -12.44 14.55
N THR A 10 1.98 -13.46 14.55
CA THR A 10 2.43 -14.85 14.72
C THR A 10 3.02 -15.37 13.42
N ALA A 11 4.09 -16.17 13.47
CA ALA A 11 4.76 -16.67 12.27
C ALA A 11 3.85 -17.50 11.35
N SER A 12 2.83 -18.16 11.90
CA SER A 12 1.80 -18.87 11.15
C SER A 12 0.85 -17.92 10.43
N ALA A 13 0.35 -16.88 11.12
CA ALA A 13 -0.51 -15.88 10.52
C ALA A 13 0.22 -15.03 9.45
N GLN A 14 1.51 -14.77 9.65
CA GLN A 14 2.36 -14.08 8.65
C GLN A 14 2.49 -14.91 7.38
N ARG A 15 2.74 -16.22 7.49
CA ARG A 15 2.81 -17.11 6.32
C ARG A 15 1.49 -17.22 5.59
N LEU A 16 0.39 -17.41 6.33
CA LEU A 16 -0.95 -17.46 5.72
C LEU A 16 -1.29 -16.16 4.99
N TRP A 17 -0.95 -15.02 5.60
CA TRP A 17 -1.13 -13.71 5.00
C TRP A 17 -0.27 -13.54 3.74
N LEU A 18 1.00 -13.97 3.77
CA LEU A 18 1.89 -13.89 2.62
C LEU A 18 1.43 -14.79 1.47
N SER A 19 0.99 -16.03 1.75
CA SER A 19 0.42 -16.91 0.73
C SER A 19 -0.80 -16.28 0.08
N MET A 20 -1.75 -15.78 0.90
CA MET A 20 -2.94 -15.09 0.40
C MET A 20 -2.60 -13.87 -0.47
N LEU A 21 -1.56 -13.12 -0.09
CA LEU A 21 -1.07 -11.98 -0.87
C LEU A 21 -0.52 -12.43 -2.23
N ILE A 22 0.28 -13.49 -2.25
CA ILE A 22 0.86 -14.05 -3.47
C ILE A 22 -0.25 -14.55 -4.40
N ASP A 23 -1.17 -15.37 -3.90
CA ASP A 23 -2.33 -15.86 -4.66
C ASP A 23 -3.13 -14.70 -5.27
N THR A 24 -3.36 -13.65 -4.48
CA THR A 24 -4.07 -12.45 -4.95
C THR A 24 -3.28 -11.73 -6.05
N MET A 25 -1.96 -11.57 -5.86
CA MET A 25 -1.08 -10.94 -6.86
C MET A 25 -1.03 -11.73 -8.16
N GLU A 26 -0.99 -13.05 -8.11
CA GLU A 26 -1.02 -13.91 -9.29
C GLU A 26 -2.36 -13.80 -10.03
N GLU A 27 -3.49 -13.81 -9.31
CA GLU A 27 -4.83 -13.65 -9.90
C GLU A 27 -4.99 -12.30 -10.60
N ILE A 28 -4.55 -11.19 -10.00
CA ILE A 28 -4.65 -9.86 -10.63
C ILE A 28 -3.64 -9.68 -11.77
N SER A 29 -2.56 -10.47 -11.80
CA SER A 29 -1.57 -10.43 -12.87
C SER A 29 -2.07 -11.09 -14.16
N ARG A 30 -3.10 -11.94 -14.05
CA ARG A 30 -3.69 -12.64 -15.21
C ARG A 30 -4.14 -11.63 -16.28
N PRO A 31 -3.80 -11.86 -17.56
CA PRO A 31 -4.05 -10.90 -18.63
C PRO A 31 -5.53 -10.59 -18.81
N GLU A 32 -6.42 -11.54 -18.52
CA GLU A 32 -7.87 -11.39 -18.58
C GLU A 32 -8.38 -10.37 -17.57
N ARG A 33 -7.78 -10.33 -16.37
CA ARG A 33 -8.09 -9.34 -15.32
C ARG A 33 -7.44 -8.00 -15.63
N ARG A 34 -6.21 -8.02 -16.14
CA ARG A 34 -5.45 -6.81 -16.47
C ARG A 34 -5.96 -6.09 -17.72
N ALA A 35 -6.60 -6.80 -18.63
CA ALA A 35 -7.23 -6.24 -19.82
C ALA A 35 -8.54 -5.50 -19.51
N VAL A 36 -9.13 -5.70 -18.32
CA VAL A 36 -10.31 -4.95 -17.90
C VAL A 36 -9.93 -3.48 -17.74
N PRO A 37 -10.53 -2.56 -18.50
CA PRO A 37 -10.24 -1.15 -18.37
C PRO A 37 -10.68 -0.66 -16.98
N CYS A 38 -9.75 -0.03 -16.26
CA CYS A 38 -10.10 0.72 -15.06
C CYS A 38 -10.98 1.91 -15.43
N ASP A 39 -11.89 2.30 -14.52
CA ASP A 39 -12.69 3.50 -14.69
C ASP A 39 -11.78 4.72 -14.87
N GLY A 40 -11.90 5.37 -16.04
CA GLY A 40 -11.00 6.45 -16.44
C GLY A 40 -11.11 7.68 -15.55
N GLN A 41 -12.30 7.96 -15.01
CA GLN A 41 -12.53 9.07 -14.10
C GLN A 41 -11.89 8.81 -12.73
N ALA A 42 -12.03 7.60 -12.21
CA ALA A 42 -11.36 7.17 -10.98
C ALA A 42 -9.83 7.24 -11.13
N LEU A 43 -9.29 6.78 -12.27
CA LEU A 43 -7.85 6.86 -12.54
C LEU A 43 -7.35 8.30 -12.66
N ALA A 44 -8.11 9.18 -13.30
CA ALA A 44 -7.80 10.61 -13.39
C ALA A 44 -7.80 11.28 -12.01
N ALA A 45 -8.83 11.00 -11.19
CA ALA A 45 -8.92 11.52 -9.83
C ALA A 45 -7.78 11.02 -8.93
N LEU A 46 -7.38 9.74 -9.07
CA LEU A 46 -6.24 9.18 -8.35
C LEU A 46 -4.93 9.86 -8.78
N ARG A 47 -4.71 10.03 -10.08
CA ARG A 47 -3.52 10.74 -10.60
C ARG A 47 -3.45 12.18 -10.09
N ALA A 48 -4.57 12.90 -10.05
CA ALA A 48 -4.64 14.25 -9.49
C ALA A 48 -4.27 14.27 -7.99
N GLN A 49 -4.71 13.27 -7.22
CA GLN A 49 -4.33 13.14 -5.81
C GLN A 49 -2.85 12.82 -5.63
N LEU A 50 -2.27 11.94 -6.45
CA LEU A 50 -0.85 11.58 -6.39
C LEU A 50 0.07 12.71 -6.88
N ALA A 51 -0.40 13.51 -7.84
CA ALA A 51 0.32 14.69 -8.32
C ALA A 51 0.31 15.84 -7.30
N ARG A 52 -0.55 15.77 -6.28
CA ARG A 52 -0.56 16.76 -5.22
C ARG A 52 0.78 16.66 -4.47
N PRO A 53 1.56 17.75 -4.42
CA PRO A 53 2.80 17.74 -3.67
C PRO A 53 2.48 17.28 -2.25
N ALA A 54 3.26 16.32 -1.75
CA ALA A 54 3.19 15.96 -0.34
C ALA A 54 3.27 17.26 0.43
N SER A 55 2.20 17.59 1.18
CA SER A 55 2.16 18.81 1.98
C SER A 55 3.49 18.89 2.69
N ALA A 56 4.24 19.97 2.49
CA ALA A 56 5.52 20.17 3.14
C ALA A 56 5.25 20.08 4.65
N ARG A 57 5.38 18.87 5.20
CA ARG A 57 5.51 18.71 6.63
C ARG A 57 6.74 19.53 6.90
N ALA A 58 6.57 20.60 7.69
CA ALA A 58 7.68 21.28 8.34
C ALA A 58 8.68 20.20 8.72
N PRO A 59 9.97 20.35 8.32
CA PRO A 59 10.94 19.29 8.48
C PRO A 59 10.81 18.81 9.91
N TYR A 60 10.32 17.58 10.08
CA TYR A 60 10.43 16.90 11.35
C TYR A 60 11.94 16.80 11.51
N ALA A 61 12.51 17.73 12.26
CA ALA A 61 13.85 17.64 12.75
C ALA A 61 13.84 16.37 13.59
N SER A 62 14.13 15.24 12.94
CA SER A 62 14.44 14.01 13.64
C SER A 62 15.52 14.41 14.64
N SER A 63 15.29 14.19 15.93
CA SER A 63 16.24 14.56 16.98
C SER A 63 17.62 13.90 16.79
N TYR A 64 17.71 12.93 15.89
CA TYR A 64 18.92 12.26 15.45
C TYR A 64 19.70 12.98 14.34
N SER A 65 19.11 13.97 13.66
CA SER A 65 19.73 14.65 12.51
C SER A 65 20.66 15.81 12.90
N LEU A 66 20.67 16.24 14.17
CA LEU A 66 21.43 17.40 14.64
C LEU A 66 22.70 17.02 15.44
N ARG A 67 23.15 15.77 15.35
CA ARG A 67 24.41 15.31 15.94
C ARG A 67 25.34 14.78 14.86
N ASN A 68 25.96 15.68 14.11
CA ASN A 68 27.22 15.43 13.42
C ASN A 68 28.06 16.70 13.48
#